data_AF-A0AAW5QRM7-F1
#
_entry.id   AF-A0AAW5QRM7-F1
#
_cell.length_a   1.000
_cell.length_b   1.000
_cell.length_c   1.000
_cell.angle_alpha   90.00
_cell.angle_beta   90.00
_cell.angle_gamma   90.00
#
_symmetry.space_group_name_H-M   'P 1'
#
loop_
_entity.id
_entity.type
_entity.pdbx_description
1 polymer ?
#
loop_
_entity_poly.entity_id
_entity_poly.type
_entity_poly.pdbx_seq_one_letter_code
_entity_poly.pdbx_strand_id
1 'polypeptide(L)'
;ELHQVCDDVLQRENTDYDVGAYRDALRHIGWDRLPEYEEVILTNHTFYAPVRPWSGVFDRADSWDDVDFWGITEHAAMRPHPFLARR
;
A
#
# COMPACT_ATOMS: atom_id res chain seq x y z
N GLU A 1 7.25 10.77 19.94
CA GLU A 1 7.33 9.34 20.28
C GLU A 1 6.32 8.55 19.45
N LEU A 2 6.71 8.03 18.28
CA LEU A 2 5.81 7.22 17.43
C LEU A 2 5.36 5.93 18.14
N HIS A 3 6.18 5.42 19.07
CA HIS A 3 5.92 4.24 19.89
C HIS A 3 4.60 4.25 20.69
N GLN A 4 3.93 5.39 20.83
CA GLN A 4 2.61 5.46 21.48
C GLN A 4 1.46 5.05 20.55
N VAL A 5 1.68 5.04 19.24
CA VAL A 5 0.66 4.82 18.20
C VAL A 5 1.06 3.76 17.18
N CYS A 6 2.20 3.09 17.38
CA CYS A 6 2.66 1.98 16.54
C CYS A 6 3.48 0.97 17.37
N ASP A 7 3.34 -0.30 17.02
CA ASP A 7 4.06 -1.39 17.68
C ASP A 7 5.54 -1.44 17.28
N ASP A 8 5.86 -1.05 16.05
CA ASP A 8 7.22 -1.10 15.52
C ASP A 8 7.52 0.12 14.63
N VAL A 9 8.77 0.60 14.68
CA VAL A 9 9.27 1.73 13.89
C VAL A 9 10.60 1.34 13.26
N LEU A 10 10.60 1.20 11.94
CA LEU A 10 11.81 1.00 11.16
C LEU A 10 12.37 2.33 10.65
N GLN A 11 13.51 2.76 11.19
CA GLN A 11 14.29 3.87 10.64
C GLN A 11 15.32 3.34 9.63
N ARG A 12 15.40 3.95 8.46
CA ARG A 12 16.35 3.60 7.40
C ARG A 12 17.00 4.83 6.77
N GLU A 13 18.10 4.65 6.06
CA GLU A 13 18.64 5.67 5.16
C GLU A 13 17.70 5.89 3.97
N ASN A 14 17.59 7.13 3.50
CA ASN A 14 16.75 7.47 2.34
C ASN A 14 17.51 7.25 1.03
N THR A 15 17.73 5.99 0.69
CA THR A 15 18.37 5.53 -0.54
C THR A 15 17.40 4.65 -1.34
N ASP A 16 17.77 4.32 -2.58
CA ASP A 16 17.00 3.54 -3.55
C ASP A 16 15.71 4.23 -4.07
N TYR A 17 14.70 3.41 -4.40
CA TYR A 17 13.42 3.82 -4.97
C TYR A 17 12.50 4.45 -3.92
N ASP A 18 11.62 5.33 -4.38
CA ASP A 18 10.62 6.05 -3.56
C ASP A 18 9.76 5.10 -2.70
N VAL A 19 9.36 3.95 -3.26
CA VAL A 19 8.58 2.90 -2.59
C VAL A 19 9.44 1.76 -2.02
N GLY A 20 10.77 1.90 -2.00
CA GLY A 20 11.70 0.90 -1.46
C GLY A 20 11.50 0.61 0.03
N ALA A 21 10.92 1.57 0.76
CA ALA A 21 10.59 1.42 2.18
C ALA A 21 9.65 0.24 2.45
N TYR A 22 8.70 -0.07 1.56
CA TYR A 22 7.79 -1.21 1.74
C TYR A 22 8.52 -2.54 1.69
N ARG A 23 9.46 -2.70 0.74
CA ARG A 23 10.32 -3.90 0.65
C ARG A 23 11.10 -4.10 1.93
N ASP A 24 11.70 -3.03 2.46
CA ASP A 24 12.54 -3.11 3.65
C ASP A 24 11.69 -3.41 4.89
N ALA A 25 10.49 -2.84 5.00
CA ALA A 25 9.53 -3.14 6.06
C ALA A 25 9.06 -4.61 6.01
N LEU A 26 8.71 -5.14 4.84
CA LEU A 26 8.30 -6.55 4.69
C LEU A 26 9.44 -7.51 5.12
N ARG A 27 10.69 -7.18 4.78
CA ARG A 27 11.86 -7.95 5.20
C ARG A 27 12.13 -7.84 6.70
N HIS A 28 11.89 -6.67 7.28
CA HIS A 28 12.03 -6.43 8.72
C HIS A 28 10.98 -7.19 9.53
N ILE A 29 9.72 -7.23 9.08
CA ILE A 29 8.66 -8.07 9.68
C ILE A 29 9.02 -9.55 9.57
N GLY A 30 9.52 -9.96 8.40
CA GLY A 30 10.00 -11.31 8.13
C GLY A 30 8.94 -12.22 7.50
N TRP A 31 9.38 -13.08 6.57
CA TRP A 31 8.50 -13.96 5.79
C TRP A 31 7.76 -15.00 6.63
N ASP A 32 8.29 -15.37 7.80
CA ASP A 32 7.63 -16.32 8.70
C ASP A 32 6.46 -15.68 9.45
N ARG A 33 6.51 -14.36 9.69
CA ARG A 33 5.47 -13.60 10.42
C ARG A 33 4.43 -12.98 9.51
N LEU A 34 4.76 -12.66 8.27
CA LEU A 34 3.82 -12.05 7.33
C LEU A 34 2.51 -12.86 7.16
N PRO A 35 2.52 -14.21 7.15
CA PRO A 35 1.29 -15.01 7.11
C PRO A 35 0.41 -14.94 8.36
N GLU A 36 0.88 -14.33 9.45
CA GLU A 36 0.08 -14.15 10.68
C GLU A 36 -0.94 -13.00 10.55
N TYR A 37 -0.75 -12.10 9.58
CA TYR A 37 -1.68 -11.00 9.32
C TYR A 37 -2.77 -11.47 8.35
N GLU A 38 -4.02 -11.10 8.63
CA GLU A 38 -5.14 -11.33 7.70
C GLU A 38 -4.93 -10.55 6.39
N GLU A 39 -4.43 -9.32 6.50
CA GLU A 39 -4.15 -8.45 5.36
C GLU A 39 -2.98 -7.50 5.66
N VAL A 40 -2.17 -7.19 4.64
CA VAL A 40 -1.06 -6.22 4.73
C VAL A 40 -1.33 -5.01 3.85
N ILE A 41 -1.51 -3.85 4.49
CA ILE A 41 -1.75 -2.58 3.78
C ILE A 41 -0.46 -1.80 3.59
N LEU A 42 -0.08 -1.58 2.33
CA LEU A 42 1.05 -0.73 1.96
C LEU A 42 0.53 0.67 1.61
N THR A 43 0.72 1.62 2.54
CA THR A 43 0.31 3.02 2.35
C THR A 43 1.42 3.97 2.76
N ASN A 44 1.44 5.15 2.14
CA ASN A 44 2.35 6.22 2.50
C ASN A 44 1.59 7.40 3.11
N HIS A 45 2.34 8.31 3.73
CA HIS A 45 1.81 9.51 4.35
C HIS A 45 1.42 10.62 3.35
N THR A 46 1.32 10.31 2.05
CA THR A 46 0.88 11.28 1.03
C THR A 46 -0.48 10.90 0.41
N PHE A 47 -0.97 9.68 0.68
CA PHE A 47 -2.32 9.24 0.32
C PHE A 47 -3.20 9.21 1.57
N TYR A 48 -4.22 10.06 1.60
CA TYR A 48 -5.12 10.21 2.76
C TYR A 48 -6.54 9.69 2.49
N ALA A 49 -6.76 9.06 1.35
CA ALA A 49 -8.04 8.41 1.05
C ALA A 49 -8.10 7.05 1.74
N PRO A 50 -9.30 6.61 2.16
CA PRO A 50 -10.54 7.35 2.18
C PRO A 50 -10.60 8.37 3.33
N VAL A 51 -11.22 9.53 3.07
CA VAL A 51 -11.58 10.53 4.10
C VAL A 51 -12.76 10.05 4.98
N ARG A 52 -13.20 8.81 4.77
CA ARG A 52 -14.30 8.10 5.44
C ARG A 52 -13.75 6.84 6.11
N PRO A 53 -14.49 6.19 7.02
CA PRO A 53 -14.07 4.90 7.58
C PRO A 53 -13.70 3.90 6.49
N TRP A 54 -12.63 3.14 6.72
CA TRP A 54 -12.10 2.16 5.76
C TRP A 54 -12.98 0.93 5.56
N SER A 55 -13.97 0.68 6.43
CA SER A 55 -14.76 -0.56 6.40
C SER A 55 -15.38 -0.84 5.03
N GLY A 56 -15.94 0.17 4.36
CA GLY A 56 -16.52 -0.01 3.02
C GLY A 56 -15.51 -0.32 1.91
N VAL A 57 -14.23 -0.01 2.12
CA VAL A 57 -13.15 -0.43 1.21
C VAL A 57 -12.85 -1.91 1.42
N PHE A 58 -12.68 -2.34 2.67
CA PHE A 58 -12.41 -3.74 3.01
C PHE A 58 -13.60 -4.65 2.64
N ASP A 59 -14.83 -4.27 3.00
CA ASP A 59 -16.05 -5.02 2.62
C ASP A 59 -16.14 -5.23 1.09
N ARG A 60 -15.67 -4.25 0.32
CA ARG A 60 -15.65 -4.34 -1.14
C ARG A 60 -14.52 -5.23 -1.63
N ALA A 61 -13.32 -5.13 -1.05
CA ALA A 61 -12.20 -5.99 -1.39
C ALA A 61 -12.54 -7.46 -1.09
N ASP A 62 -13.11 -7.74 0.08
CA ASP A 62 -13.53 -9.08 0.53
C ASP A 62 -14.64 -9.68 -0.35
N SER A 63 -15.40 -8.85 -1.08
CA SER A 63 -16.44 -9.31 -2.00
C SER A 63 -15.90 -9.83 -3.35
N TRP A 64 -14.61 -9.66 -3.62
CA TRP A 64 -13.99 -10.14 -4.85
C TRP A 64 -13.47 -11.56 -4.69
N ASP A 65 -13.86 -12.44 -5.60
CA ASP A 65 -13.36 -13.82 -5.64
C ASP A 65 -11.96 -13.87 -6.27
N ASP A 66 -11.07 -14.71 -5.71
CA ASP A 66 -9.75 -15.07 -6.29
C ASP A 66 -8.81 -13.86 -6.51
N VAL A 67 -8.64 -13.03 -5.47
CA VAL A 67 -7.76 -11.84 -5.49
C VAL A 67 -6.61 -11.99 -4.50
N ASP A 68 -5.38 -12.05 -5.01
CA ASP A 68 -4.17 -12.02 -4.19
C ASP A 68 -3.76 -10.60 -3.77
N PHE A 69 -4.09 -9.59 -4.59
CA PHE A 69 -3.72 -8.19 -4.37
C PHE A 69 -4.77 -7.24 -4.93
N TRP A 70 -5.02 -6.16 -4.19
CA TRP A 70 -5.82 -5.05 -4.66
C TRP A 70 -5.18 -3.71 -4.28
N GLY A 71 -5.67 -2.64 -4.91
CA GLY A 71 -5.21 -1.30 -4.61
C GLY A 71 -6.18 -0.24 -5.12
N ILE A 72 -6.05 0.96 -4.55
CA ILE A 72 -6.84 2.12 -4.93
C ILE A 72 -5.95 3.04 -5.77
N THR A 73 -6.47 3.51 -6.90
CA THR A 73 -5.84 4.55 -7.69
C THR A 73 -6.88 5.59 -8.09
N GLU A 74 -6.50 6.86 -8.01
CA GLU A 74 -7.26 7.96 -8.57
C GLU A 74 -6.30 8.82 -9.39
N HIS A 75 -6.56 8.93 -10.68
CA HIS A 75 -5.82 9.82 -11.56
C HIS A 75 -6.73 10.27 -12.70
N ALA A 76 -6.51 11.50 -13.18
CA ALA A 76 -7.23 11.99 -14.35
C ALA A 76 -6.86 11.17 -15.58
N ALA A 77 -7.83 10.97 -16.49
CA ALA A 77 -7.57 10.31 -17.76
C ALA A 77 -6.52 11.10 -18.57
N MET A 78 -5.39 10.46 -18.90
CA MET A 78 -4.39 11.07 -19.77
C MET A 78 -4.79 10.92 -21.24
N ARG A 79 -4.92 12.06 -21.95
CA ARG A 79 -5.24 12.10 -23.39
C ARG A 79 -4.21 12.98 -24.14
N PRO A 80 -3.57 12.47 -25.21
CA PRO A 80 -3.60 11.07 -25.66
C PRO A 80 -2.97 10.15 -24.62
N HIS A 81 -3.34 8.86 -24.65
CA HIS A 81 -2.75 7.87 -23.75
C HIS A 81 -1.21 7.84 -23.97
N PRO A 82 -0.39 8.09 -22.93
CA PRO A 82 1.03 8.38 -23.09
C PRO A 82 1.82 7.23 -23.72
N PHE A 83 1.33 6.00 -23.61
CA PHE A 83 1.93 4.80 -24.19
C PHE A 83 1.23 4.27 -25.45
N LEU A 84 0.07 4.84 -25.85
CA LEU A 84 -0.64 4.45 -27.08
C LEU A 84 -0.62 5.57 -28.13
N ALA A 85 0.03 6.70 -27.85
CA ALA A 85 0.10 7.86 -28.75
C ALA A 85 0.92 7.62 -30.04
N ARG A 86 1.37 6.39 -30.31
CA ARG A 86 2.03 6.01 -31.57
C ARG A 86 1.66 4.59 -32.01
N ARG A 87 0.58 4.49 -32.78
CA ARG A 87 0.50 3.60 -33.95
C ARG A 87 -0.04 4.39 -35.12
#